data_AF-A0A0F9AXH4-F1
#
_entry.id   AF-A0A0F9AXH4-F1
#
_cell.length_a   1.000
_cell.length_b   1.000
_cell.length_c   1.000
_cell.angle_alpha   90.00
_cell.angle_beta   90.00
_cell.angle_gamma   90.00
#
_symmetry.space_group_name_H-M   'P 1'
#
loop_
_entity.id
_entity.type
_entity.pdbx_description
1 polymer ?
#
loop_
_entity_poly.entity_id
_entity_poly.type
_entity_poly.pdbx_seq_one_letter_code
_entity_poly.pdbx_strand_id
1 'polypeptide(L)'
;RYGIPVSVLLGIWQTESAFDVLALGDLNADNAAYSYGIGQLHVKGAGHGFHPRKLLNLAFNANLSAKYLGSGVKMFPNKIRLAISGYNQGMGGAKEKGEKVNKPYVDAVIAAAKEFGELDAIEPEKAEVRHYTVKANDSLWKIAQRFYDDGREWERIYEANVKVIGPDPDLIHKDQVLIIP
;
A
#
# COMPACT_ATOMS: atom_id res chain seq x y z
N ARG A 1 5.94 4.22 -7.43
CA ARG A 1 6.44 3.03 -6.69
C ARG A 1 5.75 1.73 -7.09
N TYR A 2 4.42 1.64 -7.07
CA TYR A 2 3.72 0.34 -7.21
C TYR A 2 3.15 0.04 -8.61
N GLY A 3 3.53 0.81 -9.64
CA GLY A 3 3.07 0.60 -11.02
C GLY A 3 1.55 0.78 -11.20
N ILE A 4 0.95 1.68 -10.41
CA ILE A 4 -0.48 2.00 -10.45
C ILE A 4 -0.71 3.37 -11.10
N PRO A 5 -1.82 3.57 -11.83
CA PRO A 5 -2.28 4.90 -12.18
C PRO A 5 -2.61 5.68 -10.90
N VAL A 6 -2.07 6.88 -10.76
CA VAL A 6 -2.34 7.72 -9.57
C VAL A 6 -3.79 8.19 -9.58
N SER A 7 -4.35 8.43 -10.76
CA SER A 7 -5.74 8.82 -10.94
C SER A 7 -6.71 7.81 -10.32
N VAL A 8 -6.45 6.51 -10.51
CA VAL A 8 -7.27 5.42 -9.95
C VAL A 8 -7.14 5.36 -8.43
N LEU A 9 -5.93 5.54 -7.89
CA LEU A 9 -5.73 5.59 -6.44
C LEU A 9 -6.49 6.76 -5.80
N LEU A 10 -6.45 7.94 -6.42
CA LEU A 10 -7.19 9.11 -5.95
C LEU A 10 -8.70 8.92 -6.10
N GLY A 11 -9.16 8.27 -7.18
CA GLY A 11 -10.56 7.88 -7.35
C GLY A 11 -11.05 6.92 -6.27
N ILE A 12 -10.18 6.01 -5.80
CA ILE A 12 -10.47 5.16 -4.64
C ILE A 12 -10.60 6.01 -3.39
N TRP A 13 -9.63 6.88 -3.08
CA TRP A 13 -9.67 7.73 -1.88
C TRP A 13 -10.87 8.68 -1.85
N GLN A 14 -11.25 9.24 -3.00
CA GLN A 14 -12.47 10.03 -3.14
C GLN A 14 -13.72 9.20 -2.83
N THR A 15 -13.77 7.94 -3.28
CA THR A 15 -14.92 7.04 -3.08
C THR A 15 -14.99 6.48 -1.65
N GLU A 16 -13.84 6.16 -1.05
CA GLU A 16 -13.73 5.52 0.26
C GLU A 16 -13.90 6.51 1.41
N SER A 17 -13.35 7.72 1.30
CA SER A 17 -13.30 8.67 2.42
C SER A 17 -13.58 10.12 2.05
N ALA A 18 -13.79 10.43 0.76
CA ALA A 18 -13.76 11.80 0.27
C ALA A 18 -12.49 12.56 0.74
N PHE A 19 -11.35 11.86 0.76
CA PHE A 19 -10.06 12.34 1.25
C PHE A 19 -9.99 12.65 2.77
N ASP A 20 -10.99 12.25 3.57
CA ASP A 20 -10.90 12.36 5.03
C ASP A 20 -9.85 11.38 5.58
N VAL A 21 -8.73 11.96 6.01
CA VAL A 21 -7.57 11.23 6.52
C VAL A 21 -7.84 10.54 7.86
N LEU A 22 -8.89 10.94 8.57
CA LEU A 22 -9.31 10.37 9.85
C LEU A 22 -10.59 9.54 9.76
N ALA A 23 -11.09 9.27 8.55
CA ALA A 23 -12.33 8.54 8.33
C ALA A 23 -12.36 7.19 9.05
N LEU A 24 -13.48 6.91 9.71
CA LEU A 24 -13.78 5.64 10.35
C LEU A 24 -14.92 4.97 9.58
N GLY A 25 -14.73 3.72 9.18
CA GLY A 25 -15.80 2.96 8.54
C GLY A 25 -16.77 2.35 9.55
N ASP A 26 -17.51 1.34 9.09
CA ASP A 26 -18.53 0.67 9.89
C ASP A 26 -18.00 0.21 11.25
N LEU A 27 -18.82 0.44 12.27
CA LEU A 27 -18.50 0.06 13.64
C LEU A 27 -18.90 -1.40 13.90
N ASN A 28 -18.08 -2.10 14.66
CA ASN A 28 -18.39 -3.41 15.19
C ASN A 28 -19.26 -3.33 16.45
N ALA A 29 -19.60 -4.49 17.02
CA ALA A 29 -20.44 -4.57 18.23
C ALA A 29 -19.84 -3.87 19.46
N ASP A 30 -18.51 -3.70 19.48
CA ASP A 30 -17.76 -3.01 20.54
C ASP A 30 -17.54 -1.52 20.23
N ASN A 31 -18.24 -0.97 19.23
CA ASN A 31 -18.13 0.40 18.77
C ASN A 31 -16.73 0.79 18.23
N ALA A 32 -15.95 -0.20 17.78
CA ALA A 32 -14.67 0.01 17.10
C ALA A 32 -14.85 -0.12 15.58
N ALA A 33 -14.22 0.77 14.82
CA ALA A 33 -14.31 0.75 13.36
C ALA A 33 -13.59 -0.46 12.75
N TYR A 34 -14.10 -0.95 11.62
CA TYR A 34 -13.45 -2.00 10.84
C TYR A 34 -12.39 -1.49 9.86
N SER A 35 -12.55 -0.26 9.36
CA SER A 35 -11.66 0.38 8.39
C SER A 35 -11.30 1.80 8.83
N TYR A 36 -10.13 2.26 8.38
CA TYR A 36 -9.52 3.49 8.88
C TYR A 36 -8.85 4.28 7.76
N GLY A 37 -8.92 5.60 7.91
CA GLY A 37 -8.16 6.58 7.14
C GLY A 37 -8.58 6.73 5.68
N ILE A 38 -7.72 7.41 4.93
CA ILE A 38 -8.01 7.87 3.56
C ILE A 38 -8.39 6.75 2.58
N GLY A 39 -7.80 5.56 2.72
CA GLY A 39 -8.10 4.39 1.90
C GLY A 39 -9.07 3.39 2.53
N GLN A 40 -9.69 3.72 3.67
CA GLN A 40 -10.60 2.80 4.40
C GLN A 40 -10.04 1.38 4.55
N LEU A 41 -8.80 1.28 5.05
CA LEU A 41 -8.10 0.00 5.12
C LEU A 41 -8.67 -0.89 6.23
N HIS A 42 -9.33 -1.98 5.83
CA HIS A 42 -9.99 -2.91 6.75
C HIS A 42 -8.99 -3.72 7.59
N VAL A 43 -9.22 -3.85 8.90
CA VAL A 43 -8.30 -4.54 9.86
C VAL A 43 -8.21 -6.06 9.66
N LYS A 44 -9.17 -6.65 8.96
CA LYS A 44 -9.12 -8.05 8.48
C LYS A 44 -8.67 -8.18 7.02
N GLY A 45 -8.38 -7.06 6.36
CA GLY A 45 -7.99 -6.97 4.95
C GLY A 45 -6.63 -6.30 4.80
N ALA A 46 -6.55 -5.27 3.96
CA ALA A 46 -5.30 -4.55 3.69
C ALA A 46 -4.63 -3.96 4.94
N GLY A 47 -5.39 -3.62 5.97
CA GLY A 47 -4.89 -3.12 7.26
C GLY A 47 -4.47 -4.21 8.26
N HIS A 48 -4.58 -5.49 7.89
CA HIS A 48 -4.29 -6.59 8.81
C HIS A 48 -2.85 -6.55 9.35
N GLY A 49 -2.73 -6.79 10.67
CA GLY A 49 -1.46 -6.76 11.40
C GLY A 49 -1.03 -5.37 11.87
N PHE A 50 -1.82 -4.32 11.62
CA PHE A 50 -1.54 -2.98 12.12
C PHE A 50 -2.55 -2.49 13.14
N HIS A 51 -2.03 -1.74 14.11
CA HIS A 51 -2.87 -1.06 15.09
C HIS A 51 -3.69 0.06 14.42
N PRO A 52 -4.98 0.24 14.76
CA PRO A 52 -5.85 1.28 14.20
C PRO A 52 -5.24 2.69 14.15
N ARG A 53 -4.60 3.15 15.24
CA ARG A 53 -3.91 4.45 15.28
C ARG A 53 -2.85 4.62 14.18
N LYS A 54 -2.19 3.55 13.77
CA LYS A 54 -1.21 3.58 12.68
C LYS A 54 -1.88 3.72 11.33
N LEU A 55 -3.04 3.08 11.15
CA LEU A 55 -3.87 3.22 9.95
C LEU A 55 -4.48 4.64 9.82
N LEU A 56 -4.53 5.45 10.88
CA LEU A 56 -4.92 6.87 10.81
C LEU A 56 -3.75 7.81 10.42
N ASN A 57 -2.52 7.32 10.31
CA ASN A 57 -1.43 8.12 9.77
C ASN A 57 -1.57 8.22 8.24
N LEU A 58 -1.71 9.44 7.71
CA LEU A 58 -1.93 9.69 6.29
C LEU A 58 -0.88 9.01 5.40
N ALA A 59 0.40 9.25 5.64
CA ALA A 59 1.47 8.73 4.79
C ALA A 59 1.50 7.20 4.79
N PHE A 60 1.32 6.60 5.97
CA PHE A 60 1.26 5.15 6.13
C PHE A 60 0.04 4.55 5.41
N ASN A 61 -1.15 5.10 5.64
CA ASN A 61 -2.39 4.62 5.02
C ASN A 61 -2.34 4.77 3.51
N ALA A 62 -1.92 5.93 3.00
CA ALA A 62 -1.77 6.18 1.58
C ALA A 62 -0.80 5.19 0.92
N ASN A 63 0.36 4.94 1.54
CA ASN A 63 1.33 3.97 1.03
C ASN A 63 0.77 2.53 1.06
N LEU A 64 0.12 2.12 2.15
CA LEU A 64 -0.46 0.79 2.28
C LEU A 64 -1.62 0.57 1.29
N SER A 65 -2.46 1.59 1.09
CA SER A 65 -3.51 1.63 0.06
C SER A 65 -2.92 1.47 -1.33
N ALA A 66 -1.91 2.26 -1.68
CA ALA A 66 -1.24 2.20 -2.97
C ALA A 66 -0.61 0.81 -3.21
N LYS A 67 0.02 0.24 -2.18
CA LYS A 67 0.56 -1.13 -2.21
C LYS A 67 -0.54 -2.15 -2.47
N TYR A 68 -1.68 -2.04 -1.79
CA TYR A 68 -2.80 -2.96 -1.95
C TYR A 68 -3.38 -2.90 -3.37
N LEU A 69 -3.64 -1.70 -3.91
CA LEU A 69 -4.04 -1.56 -5.31
C LEU A 69 -2.99 -2.13 -6.27
N GLY A 70 -1.72 -1.87 -6.03
CA GLY A 70 -0.61 -2.40 -6.83
C GLY A 70 -0.56 -3.93 -6.87
N SER A 71 -0.89 -4.59 -5.75
CA SER A 71 -1.05 -6.05 -5.71
C SER A 71 -2.17 -6.53 -6.64
N GLY A 72 -3.27 -5.78 -6.70
CA GLY A 72 -4.39 -6.05 -7.61
C GLY A 72 -3.98 -5.85 -9.07
N VAL A 73 -3.26 -4.78 -9.40
CA VAL A 73 -2.73 -4.53 -10.74
C VAL A 73 -1.78 -5.65 -11.19
N LYS A 74 -0.90 -6.11 -10.29
CA LYS A 74 0.00 -7.25 -10.56
C LYS A 74 -0.78 -8.55 -10.76
N MET A 75 -1.84 -8.78 -9.98
CA MET A 75 -2.67 -9.98 -10.07
C MET A 75 -3.58 -9.99 -11.30
N PHE A 76 -4.02 -8.81 -11.75
CA PHE A 76 -4.97 -8.62 -12.84
C PHE A 76 -4.36 -7.71 -13.92
N PRO A 77 -3.33 -8.18 -14.65
CA PRO A 77 -2.66 -7.36 -15.66
C PRO A 77 -3.65 -6.91 -16.73
N ASN A 78 -3.59 -5.62 -17.08
CA ASN A 78 -4.48 -4.94 -18.04
C ASN A 78 -5.98 -4.99 -17.66
N LYS A 79 -6.31 -5.32 -16.40
CA LYS A 79 -7.69 -5.43 -15.89
C LYS A 79 -7.87 -4.56 -14.65
N ILE A 80 -7.63 -3.26 -14.79
CA ILE A 80 -7.68 -2.30 -13.67
C ILE A 80 -9.01 -2.34 -12.90
N ARG A 81 -10.13 -2.57 -13.59
CA ARG A 81 -11.43 -2.69 -12.93
C ARG A 81 -11.53 -3.87 -11.96
N LEU A 82 -10.85 -4.99 -12.24
CA LEU A 82 -10.75 -6.10 -11.29
C LEU A 82 -9.85 -5.78 -10.10
N ALA A 83 -8.79 -4.99 -10.30
CA ALA A 83 -7.96 -4.50 -9.20
C ALA A 83 -8.75 -3.55 -8.28
N ILE A 84 -9.56 -2.64 -8.85
CA ILE A 84 -10.48 -1.77 -8.11
C ILE A 84 -11.53 -2.60 -7.37
N SER A 85 -12.16 -3.55 -8.06
CA SER A 85 -13.13 -4.46 -7.44
C SER A 85 -12.51 -5.22 -6.27
N GLY A 86 -11.28 -5.73 -6.45
CA GLY A 86 -10.53 -6.45 -5.43
C GLY A 86 -10.05 -5.57 -4.27
N TYR A 87 -9.88 -4.26 -4.50
CA TYR A 87 -9.63 -3.31 -3.42
C TYR A 87 -10.79 -3.33 -2.41
N ASN A 88 -12.02 -3.31 -2.90
CA ASN A 88 -13.22 -3.24 -2.08
C ASN A 88 -13.66 -4.60 -1.49
N GLN A 89 -13.58 -5.68 -2.27
CA GLN A 89 -14.08 -7.01 -1.83
C GLN A 89 -12.99 -8.03 -1.50
N GLY A 90 -11.72 -7.64 -1.58
CA GLY A 90 -10.59 -8.55 -1.55
C GLY A 90 -10.25 -9.16 -2.91
N MET A 91 -8.95 -9.37 -3.16
CA MET A 91 -8.46 -9.84 -4.47
C MET A 91 -8.95 -11.24 -4.84
N GLY A 92 -9.11 -12.16 -3.88
CA GLY A 92 -9.70 -13.48 -4.10
C GLY A 92 -11.16 -13.39 -4.57
N GLY A 93 -11.95 -12.52 -3.92
CA GLY A 93 -13.34 -12.27 -4.28
C GLY A 93 -13.46 -11.70 -5.70
N ALA A 94 -12.62 -10.72 -6.07
CA ALA A 94 -12.60 -10.18 -7.42
C ALA A 94 -12.19 -11.21 -8.48
N LYS A 95 -11.26 -12.13 -8.15
CA LYS A 95 -10.88 -13.23 -9.04
C LYS A 95 -12.07 -14.16 -9.34
N GLU A 96 -12.87 -14.48 -8.34
CA GLU A 96 -14.00 -15.41 -8.46
C GLU A 96 -15.26 -14.75 -9.03
N LYS A 97 -15.60 -13.57 -8.52
CA LYS A 97 -16.90 -12.92 -8.73
C LYS A 97 -16.82 -11.80 -9.78
N GLY A 98 -15.61 -11.34 -10.11
CA GLY A 98 -15.42 -10.12 -10.88
C GLY A 98 -16.11 -8.94 -10.19
N GLU A 99 -16.75 -8.08 -10.99
CA GLU A 99 -17.44 -6.89 -10.50
C GLU A 99 -18.89 -7.15 -10.08
N LYS A 100 -19.38 -8.39 -10.13
CA LYS A 100 -20.83 -8.69 -9.99
C LYS A 100 -21.47 -8.15 -8.71
N VAL A 101 -20.70 -8.12 -7.61
CA VAL A 101 -21.20 -7.74 -6.28
C VAL A 101 -20.93 -6.28 -5.92
N ASN A 102 -20.04 -5.60 -6.65
CA ASN A 102 -19.61 -4.24 -6.34
C ASN A 102 -19.43 -3.34 -7.57
N LYS A 103 -20.13 -3.64 -8.68
CA LYS A 103 -20.08 -2.85 -9.91
C LYS A 103 -20.34 -1.35 -9.66
N PRO A 104 -21.33 -0.92 -8.85
CA PRO A 104 -21.54 0.49 -8.57
C PRO A 104 -20.32 1.18 -7.95
N TYR A 105 -19.62 0.50 -7.03
CA TYR A 105 -18.37 0.99 -6.45
C TYR A 105 -17.28 1.15 -7.52
N VAL A 106 -17.09 0.14 -8.38
CA VAL A 106 -16.09 0.20 -9.45
C VAL A 106 -16.39 1.33 -10.43
N ASP A 107 -17.66 1.52 -10.80
CA ASP A 107 -18.08 2.62 -11.67
C ASP A 107 -17.85 3.99 -11.02
N ALA A 108 -18.13 4.14 -9.72
CA ALA A 108 -17.89 5.36 -8.97
C ALA A 108 -16.39 5.72 -8.92
N VAL A 109 -15.52 4.74 -8.63
CA VAL A 109 -14.07 4.95 -8.64
C VAL A 109 -13.57 5.38 -10.02
N ILE A 110 -14.05 4.72 -11.09
CA ILE A 110 -13.66 5.08 -12.46
C ILE A 110 -14.16 6.47 -12.84
N ALA A 111 -15.35 6.87 -12.37
CA ALA A 111 -15.85 8.23 -12.58
C ALA A 111 -14.97 9.26 -11.86
N ALA A 112 -14.69 9.05 -10.57
CA ALA A 112 -13.84 9.93 -9.77
C ALA A 112 -12.40 10.01 -10.34
N ALA A 113 -11.84 8.89 -10.81
CA ALA A 113 -10.50 8.85 -11.38
C ALA A 113 -10.33 9.78 -12.59
N LYS A 114 -11.40 10.05 -13.37
CA LYS A 114 -11.32 10.95 -14.53
C LYS A 114 -10.94 12.38 -14.16
N GLU A 115 -11.34 12.83 -12.97
CA GLU A 115 -10.99 14.18 -12.47
C GLU A 115 -9.49 14.33 -12.21
N PHE A 116 -8.77 13.21 -12.07
CA PHE A 116 -7.35 13.15 -11.77
C PHE A 116 -6.50 12.63 -12.95
N GLY A 117 -7.08 12.45 -14.14
CA GLY A 117 -6.43 11.77 -15.26
C GLY A 117 -5.12 12.42 -15.73
N GLU A 118 -5.01 13.75 -15.62
CA GLU A 118 -3.78 14.47 -15.97
C GLU A 118 -2.58 14.09 -15.10
N LEU A 119 -2.83 13.64 -13.87
CA LEU A 119 -1.77 13.27 -12.92
C LEU A 119 -1.07 11.97 -13.31
N ASP A 120 -1.68 11.11 -14.14
CA ASP A 120 -1.05 9.88 -14.62
C ASP A 120 0.12 10.16 -15.58
N ALA A 121 0.14 11.33 -16.22
CA ALA A 121 1.23 11.76 -17.09
C ALA A 121 2.41 12.39 -16.32
N ILE A 122 2.25 12.65 -15.02
CA ILE A 122 3.32 13.20 -14.20
C ILE A 122 4.32 12.10 -13.91
N GLU A 123 5.49 12.21 -14.53
CA GLU A 123 6.62 11.38 -14.16
C GLU A 123 7.05 11.73 -12.73
N PRO A 124 7.00 10.77 -11.78
CA PRO A 124 7.44 11.06 -10.43
C PRO A 124 8.93 11.37 -10.47
N GLU A 125 9.32 12.42 -9.75
CA GLU A 125 10.73 12.70 -9.54
C GLU A 125 11.39 11.45 -8.97
N LYS A 126 12.57 11.12 -9.50
CA LYS A 126 13.31 9.94 -9.08
C LYS A 126 13.59 10.08 -7.58
N ALA A 127 12.97 9.22 -6.78
CA ALA A 127 13.17 9.23 -5.34
C ALA A 127 14.67 9.18 -5.02
N GLU A 128 15.13 10.07 -4.14
CA GLU A 128 16.52 10.09 -3.72
C GLU A 128 16.89 8.73 -3.12
N VAL A 129 18.00 8.17 -3.61
CA VAL A 129 18.54 6.93 -3.07
C VAL A 129 19.09 7.23 -1.69
N ARG A 130 18.45 6.69 -0.66
CA ARG A 130 18.93 6.83 0.72
C ARG A 130 19.96 5.75 1.01
N HIS A 131 20.93 6.08 1.86
CA HIS A 131 21.92 5.12 2.35
C HIS A 131 21.83 5.03 3.86
N TYR A 132 21.99 3.82 4.38
CA TYR A 132 21.96 3.55 5.81
C TYR A 132 23.14 2.67 6.21
N THR A 133 23.93 3.15 7.17
CA THR A 133 24.99 2.36 7.80
C THR A 133 24.38 1.51 8.90
N VAL A 134 24.48 0.18 8.75
CA VAL A 134 23.97 -0.82 9.69
C VAL A 134 24.60 -0.62 11.06
N LYS A 135 23.76 -0.57 12.09
CA LYS A 135 24.17 -0.46 13.49
C LYS A 135 24.16 -1.82 14.17
N ALA A 136 24.84 -1.92 15.31
CA ALA A 136 24.81 -3.13 16.13
C ALA A 136 23.36 -3.49 16.50
N ASN A 137 23.01 -4.78 16.38
CA ASN A 137 21.68 -5.35 16.64
C ASN A 137 20.56 -4.91 15.68
N ASP A 138 20.89 -4.30 14.54
CA ASP A 138 19.92 -4.12 13.46
C ASP A 138 19.54 -5.47 12.83
N SER A 139 18.34 -5.49 12.26
CA SER A 139 17.89 -6.51 11.31
C SER A 139 17.20 -5.80 10.15
N LEU A 140 17.08 -6.43 8.98
CA LEU A 140 16.37 -5.83 7.85
C LEU A 140 14.93 -5.45 8.21
N TRP A 141 14.27 -6.24 9.07
CA TRP A 141 12.96 -5.91 9.62
C TRP A 141 12.95 -4.60 10.41
N LYS A 142 13.91 -4.41 11.34
CA LYS A 142 14.00 -3.17 12.13
C LYS A 142 14.32 -1.96 11.26
N ILE A 143 15.18 -2.14 10.25
CA ILE A 143 15.52 -1.09 9.29
C ILE A 143 14.29 -0.73 8.46
N ALA A 144 13.58 -1.70 7.90
CA ALA A 144 12.34 -1.48 7.17
C ALA A 144 11.26 -0.80 8.03
N GLN A 145 11.13 -1.22 9.29
CA GLN A 145 10.22 -0.57 10.23
C GLN A 145 10.58 0.89 10.49
N ARG A 146 11.86 1.27 10.48
CA ARG A 146 12.30 2.67 10.63
C ARG A 146 12.05 3.51 9.38
N PHE A 147 12.29 2.96 8.18
CA PHE A 147 12.29 3.73 6.94
C PHE A 147 10.97 3.71 6.18
N TYR A 148 10.17 2.65 6.34
CA TYR A 148 8.90 2.45 5.64
C TYR A 148 7.70 2.42 6.57
N ASP A 149 7.94 2.57 7.87
CA ASP A 149 6.94 2.29 8.91
C ASP A 149 6.33 0.89 8.78
N ASP A 150 6.94 -0.05 8.05
CA ASP A 150 6.46 -1.42 7.87
C ASP A 150 7.65 -2.38 7.83
N GLY A 151 7.87 -3.12 8.93
CA GLY A 151 8.93 -4.13 8.98
C GLY A 151 8.80 -5.23 7.92
N ARG A 152 7.58 -5.47 7.39
CA ARG A 152 7.32 -6.44 6.31
C ARG A 152 7.92 -6.02 4.96
N GLU A 153 8.40 -4.78 4.84
CA GLU A 153 9.11 -4.29 3.66
C GLU A 153 10.62 -4.64 3.68
N TRP A 154 11.08 -5.51 4.59
CA TRP A 154 12.49 -5.91 4.67
C TRP A 154 13.03 -6.53 3.38
N GLU A 155 12.20 -7.29 2.65
CA GLU A 155 12.57 -7.93 1.37
C GLU A 155 13.01 -6.89 0.35
N ARG A 156 12.35 -5.71 0.33
CA ARG A 156 12.72 -4.60 -0.57
C ARG A 156 14.14 -4.10 -0.33
N ILE A 157 14.57 -4.07 0.94
CA ILE A 157 15.94 -3.69 1.29
C ILE A 157 16.88 -4.79 0.86
N TYR A 158 16.56 -6.06 1.12
CA TYR A 158 17.39 -7.18 0.70
C TYR A 158 17.60 -7.21 -0.82
N GLU A 159 16.54 -7.12 -1.61
CA GLU A 159 16.58 -7.13 -3.08
C GLU A 159 17.50 -6.04 -3.65
N ALA A 160 17.48 -4.84 -3.07
CA ALA A 160 18.35 -3.74 -3.48
C ALA A 160 19.82 -3.93 -3.09
N ASN A 161 20.09 -4.83 -2.14
CA ASN A 161 21.41 -5.00 -1.52
C ASN A 161 21.94 -6.44 -1.59
N VAL A 162 21.38 -7.32 -2.44
CA VAL A 162 21.84 -8.72 -2.58
C VAL A 162 23.35 -8.80 -2.84
N LYS A 163 23.90 -7.84 -3.61
CA LYS A 163 25.34 -7.76 -3.90
C LYS A 163 26.20 -7.44 -2.66
N VAL A 164 25.64 -6.77 -1.66
CA VAL A 164 26.32 -6.35 -0.43
C VAL A 164 26.10 -7.37 0.68
N ILE A 165 24.89 -7.91 0.81
CA ILE A 165 24.48 -8.83 1.88
C ILE A 165 24.89 -10.27 1.56
N GLY A 166 24.89 -10.66 0.28
CA GLY A 166 25.09 -12.04 -0.13
C GLY A 166 23.79 -12.85 -0.09
N PRO A 167 23.87 -14.20 -0.09
CA PRO A 167 22.71 -15.07 -0.25
C PRO A 167 21.83 -15.21 0.99
N ASP A 168 22.33 -14.84 2.17
CA ASP A 168 21.61 -14.95 3.43
C ASP A 168 21.14 -13.55 3.90
N PRO A 169 19.84 -13.24 3.85
CA PRO A 169 19.30 -11.94 4.23
C PRO A 169 19.43 -11.63 5.73
N ASP A 170 19.64 -12.63 6.58
CA ASP A 170 19.78 -12.44 8.03
C ASP A 170 21.22 -12.05 8.43
N LEU A 171 22.20 -12.22 7.53
CA LEU A 171 23.61 -11.90 7.76
C LEU A 171 23.96 -10.46 7.37
N ILE A 172 23.34 -9.49 8.04
CA ILE A 172 23.81 -8.10 8.00
C ILE A 172 24.83 -7.82 9.10
N HIS A 173 25.87 -7.05 8.77
CA HIS A 173 26.97 -6.72 9.67
C HIS A 173 27.02 -5.23 9.93
N LYS A 174 27.45 -4.87 11.14
CA LYS A 174 27.70 -3.47 11.53
C LYS A 174 28.62 -2.80 10.49
N ASP A 175 28.34 -1.53 10.22
CA ASP A 175 29.09 -0.66 9.32
C ASP A 175 28.92 -0.98 7.82
N GLN A 176 28.15 -2.02 7.45
CA GLN A 176 27.66 -2.19 6.08
C GLN A 176 26.78 -1.00 5.67
N VAL A 177 26.96 -0.51 4.45
CA VAL A 177 26.13 0.54 3.87
C VAL A 177 25.08 -0.10 2.96
N LEU A 178 23.82 0.05 3.34
CA LEU A 178 22.69 -0.45 2.57
C LEU A 178 21.98 0.68 1.83
N ILE A 179 21.59 0.41 0.61
CA ILE A 179 20.62 1.21 -0.15
C ILE A 179 19.25 1.03 0.50
N ILE A 180 18.55 2.13 0.75
CA ILE A 180 17.16 2.15 1.19
C ILE A 180 16.32 2.69 0.03
N PRO A 181 15.65 1.82 -0.74
CA PRO A 181 14.83 2.22 -1.89
C PRO A 181 13.59 3.05 -1.56
#